data_AF-J3L736-F1
#
_entry.id   AF-J3L736-F1
#
_cell.length_a   1.000
_cell.length_b   1.000
_cell.length_c   1.000
_cell.angle_alpha   90.00
_cell.angle_beta   90.00
_cell.angle_gamma   90.00
#
_symmetry.space_group_name_H-M   'P 1'
#
loop_
_entity.id
_entity.type
_entity.pdbx_description
1 polymer ?
#
loop_
_entity_poly.entity_id
_entity_poly.type
_entity_poly.pdbx_seq_one_letter_code
_entity_poly.pdbx_strand_id
1 'polypeptide(L)'
;MGKRRQQRLLRLAVAVVAAALVLSASAKKSGDVTELQIGVKYKPESCTLQAHKGDKIKVHYRGALTDGSVFDSSYDRGDPFEFTLGNGQVIKGWDQGLLGMCVGEKRKLKIPAKMGYGERGSPPKIPGGATLIFDTELIAVNGKTSGDPSNSEL
;
A
#
# COMPACT_ATOMS: atom_id res chain seq x y z
N MET A 1 -0.97 -88.23 25.84
CA MET A 1 -0.80 -86.77 25.73
C MET A 1 -1.68 -86.26 24.58
N GLY A 2 -2.84 -85.69 24.90
CA GLY A 2 -3.93 -85.45 23.96
C GLY A 2 -4.31 -83.97 23.77
N LYS A 3 -4.28 -83.55 22.50
CA LYS A 3 -5.24 -82.68 21.76
C LYS A 3 -5.79 -81.37 22.37
N ARG A 4 -5.59 -80.31 21.57
CA ARG A 4 -6.59 -79.35 21.02
C ARG A 4 -7.05 -78.12 21.83
N ARG A 5 -6.82 -76.97 21.16
CA ARG A 5 -7.75 -75.88 20.81
C ARG A 5 -8.44 -75.04 21.92
N GLN A 6 -8.18 -73.74 21.78
CA GLN A 6 -9.12 -72.61 21.84
C GLN A 6 -9.78 -72.25 23.17
N GLN A 7 -9.44 -71.05 23.65
CA GLN A 7 -10.36 -70.01 24.13
C GLN A 7 -9.63 -68.66 23.94
N ARG A 8 -9.95 -67.88 22.90
CA ARG A 8 -10.99 -66.83 22.86
C ARG A 8 -10.66 -65.62 23.76
N LEU A 9 -10.44 -64.49 23.08
CA LEU A 9 -11.01 -63.14 23.32
C LEU A 9 -10.07 -62.00 23.77
N LEU A 10 -10.17 -60.90 22.98
CA LEU A 10 -10.09 -59.48 23.35
C LEU A 10 -8.67 -58.90 23.62
N ARG A 11 -8.23 -57.76 23.08
CA ARG A 11 -8.91 -56.53 22.61
C ARG A 11 -8.12 -55.85 21.49
N LEU A 12 -8.85 -55.19 20.58
CA LEU A 12 -8.31 -54.19 19.66
C LEU A 12 -7.59 -53.09 20.44
N ALA A 13 -6.34 -52.78 20.06
CA ALA A 13 -5.73 -51.49 20.36
C ALA A 13 -5.85 -50.60 19.11
N VAL A 14 -6.60 -49.52 19.27
CA VAL A 14 -6.94 -48.53 18.27
C VAL A 14 -5.68 -47.77 17.83
N ALA A 15 -5.27 -47.91 16.57
CA ALA A 15 -4.37 -46.95 15.95
C ALA A 15 -5.24 -45.83 15.35
N VAL A 16 -5.51 -44.80 16.15
CA VAL A 16 -6.07 -43.53 15.65
C VAL A 16 -5.01 -42.92 14.75
N VAL A 17 -5.11 -43.16 13.43
CA VAL A 17 -4.42 -42.33 12.46
C VAL A 17 -5.15 -40.99 12.48
N ALA A 18 -4.69 -40.09 13.35
CA ALA A 18 -5.07 -38.70 13.29
C ALA A 18 -4.62 -38.16 11.92
N ALA A 19 -5.55 -38.12 10.98
CA ALA A 19 -5.37 -37.35 9.76
C ALA A 19 -5.18 -35.90 10.20
N ALA A 20 -3.93 -35.47 10.25
CA ALA A 20 -3.58 -34.09 10.48
C ALA A 20 -4.17 -33.28 9.32
N LEU A 21 -5.35 -32.72 9.54
CA LEU A 21 -5.88 -31.62 8.75
C LEU A 21 -4.83 -30.52 8.85
N VAL A 22 -3.99 -30.43 7.83
CA VAL A 22 -3.06 -29.32 7.65
C VAL A 22 -3.94 -28.11 7.37
N LEU A 23 -4.37 -27.44 8.43
CA LEU A 23 -4.94 -26.11 8.37
C LEU A 23 -3.82 -25.21 7.88
N SER A 24 -3.81 -24.94 6.57
CA SER A 24 -3.00 -23.90 5.95
C SER A 24 -3.40 -22.57 6.56
N ALA A 25 -2.83 -22.23 7.71
CA ALA A 25 -2.91 -20.89 8.26
C ALA A 25 -2.12 -19.98 7.31
N SER A 26 -2.81 -19.36 6.36
CA SER A 26 -2.26 -18.23 5.61
C SER A 26 -1.94 -17.13 6.62
N ALA A 27 -0.68 -17.10 7.07
CA ALA A 27 -0.14 -16.00 7.82
C ALA A 27 -0.26 -14.76 6.93
N LYS A 28 -1.25 -13.91 7.21
CA LYS A 28 -1.48 -12.64 6.53
C LYS A 28 -0.15 -11.88 6.57
N LYS A 29 0.51 -11.73 5.43
CA LYS A 29 1.81 -11.03 5.33
C LYS A 29 1.61 -9.65 5.95
N SER A 30 2.34 -9.37 7.02
CA SER A 30 2.17 -8.18 7.89
C SER A 30 2.23 -6.83 7.13
N GLY A 31 2.64 -6.84 5.86
CA GLY A 31 2.65 -5.69 4.96
C GLY A 31 1.29 -5.32 4.36
N ASP A 32 0.31 -6.23 4.26
CA ASP A 32 -0.87 -5.98 3.44
C ASP A 32 -1.98 -5.20 4.15
N VAL A 33 -2.55 -4.22 3.45
CA VAL A 33 -3.72 -3.46 3.90
C VAL A 33 -4.88 -3.69 2.95
N THR A 34 -6.11 -3.53 3.43
CA THR A 34 -7.33 -3.67 2.62
C THR A 34 -7.88 -2.35 2.12
N GLU A 35 -7.49 -1.24 2.74
CA GLU A 35 -7.94 0.12 2.45
C GLU A 35 -6.74 1.06 2.40
N LEU A 36 -6.93 2.20 1.73
CA LEU A 36 -5.94 3.27 1.70
C LEU A 36 -5.72 3.81 3.11
N GLN A 37 -4.48 3.82 3.56
CA GLN A 37 -4.08 4.50 4.80
C GLN A 37 -3.27 5.74 4.45
N ILE A 38 -3.65 6.87 5.06
CA ILE A 38 -3.03 8.17 4.85
C ILE A 38 -2.43 8.63 6.17
N GLY A 39 -1.10 8.75 6.25
CA GLY A 39 -0.41 9.32 7.39
C GLY A 39 0.19 10.67 7.03
N VAL A 40 -0.17 11.74 7.71
CA VAL A 40 0.49 13.04 7.56
C VAL A 40 1.84 12.99 8.28
N LYS A 41 2.93 13.28 7.56
CA LYS A 41 4.31 13.28 8.07
C LYS A 41 4.78 14.66 8.48
N TYR A 42 4.33 15.67 7.74
CA TYR A 42 4.58 17.07 8.02
C TYR A 42 3.44 17.87 7.42
N LYS A 43 2.97 18.89 8.15
CA LYS A 43 1.97 19.83 7.66
C LYS A 43 2.50 21.25 7.91
N PRO A 44 2.53 22.12 6.89
CA PRO A 44 2.87 23.52 7.10
C PRO A 44 1.91 24.19 8.09
N GLU A 45 2.40 25.22 8.78
CA GLU A 45 1.59 25.99 9.75
C GLU A 45 0.39 26.67 9.06
N SER A 46 0.60 27.20 7.86
CA SER A 46 -0.45 27.80 7.03
C SER A 46 -0.79 26.89 5.84
N CYS A 47 -2.08 26.77 5.55
CA CYS A 47 -2.60 25.97 4.44
C CYS A 47 -3.39 26.86 3.48
N THR A 48 -2.75 27.91 2.97
CA THR A 48 -3.40 28.88 2.07
C THR A 48 -3.64 28.30 0.67
N LEU A 49 -2.78 27.39 0.24
CA LEU A 49 -2.88 26.71 -1.05
C LEU A 49 -3.05 25.20 -0.85
N GLN A 50 -4.25 24.71 -1.14
CA GLN A 50 -4.66 23.33 -0.94
C GLN A 50 -5.03 22.66 -2.28
N ALA A 51 -4.66 21.39 -2.43
CA ALA A 51 -4.96 20.60 -3.62
C ALA A 51 -6.40 20.07 -3.62
N HIS A 52 -7.14 20.36 -4.68
CA HIS A 52 -8.50 19.91 -4.93
C HIS A 52 -8.60 19.08 -6.20
N LYS A 53 -9.74 18.39 -6.35
CA LYS A 53 -10.04 17.64 -7.57
C LYS A 53 -10.05 18.59 -8.77
N GLY A 54 -9.35 18.22 -9.83
CA GLY A 54 -9.21 19.00 -11.06
C GLY A 54 -7.98 19.90 -11.09
N ASP A 55 -7.31 20.12 -9.95
CA ASP A 55 -6.07 20.87 -9.92
C ASP A 55 -4.94 20.09 -10.61
N LYS A 56 -4.07 20.83 -11.30
CA LYS A 56 -2.77 20.34 -11.76
C LYS A 56 -1.80 20.44 -10.59
N ILE A 57 -1.31 19.32 -10.09
CA ILE A 57 -0.41 19.30 -8.94
C ILE A 57 0.96 18.74 -9.32
N LYS A 58 2.00 19.21 -8.62
CA LYS A 58 3.36 18.66 -8.68
C LYS A 58 3.71 17.99 -7.37
N VAL A 59 4.17 16.75 -7.42
CA VAL A 59 4.47 15.94 -6.23
C VAL A 59 5.85 15.32 -6.32
N HIS A 60 6.67 15.53 -5.28
CA HIS A 60 7.84 14.69 -5.05
C HIS A 60 7.45 13.42 -4.32
N TYR A 61 8.08 12.28 -4.66
CA TYR A 61 7.75 11.00 -4.05
C TYR A 61 8.88 9.98 -4.07
N ARG A 62 8.74 9.00 -3.18
CA ARG A 62 9.48 7.74 -3.18
C ARG A 62 8.50 6.58 -3.03
N GLY A 63 8.44 5.70 -4.02
CA GLY A 63 7.60 4.51 -4.06
C GLY A 63 8.38 3.25 -3.73
N ALA A 64 7.94 2.50 -2.72
CA ALA A 64 8.57 1.27 -2.28
C ALA A 64 7.55 0.15 -2.00
N LEU A 65 8.01 -1.10 -2.08
CA LEU A 65 7.27 -2.27 -1.60
C LEU A 65 7.34 -2.38 -0.07
N THR A 66 6.54 -3.28 0.51
CA THR A 66 6.48 -3.48 1.97
C THR A 66 7.75 -4.08 2.57
N ASP A 67 8.62 -4.66 1.74
CA ASP A 67 9.97 -5.10 2.12
C ASP A 67 11.02 -3.96 2.07
N GLY A 68 10.62 -2.75 1.67
CA GLY A 68 11.49 -1.58 1.58
C GLY A 68 12.14 -1.36 0.20
N SER A 69 12.00 -2.31 -0.73
CA SER A 69 12.54 -2.20 -2.09
C SER A 69 11.91 -1.03 -2.83
N VAL A 70 12.73 -0.08 -3.28
CA VAL A 70 12.27 1.07 -4.08
C VAL A 70 12.03 0.62 -5.50
N PHE A 71 10.85 0.91 -6.04
CA PHE A 71 10.56 0.67 -7.45
C PHE A 71 10.66 1.94 -8.29
N ASP A 72 10.42 3.11 -7.68
CA ASP A 72 10.45 4.41 -8.36
C ASP A 72 10.62 5.58 -7.38
N SER A 73 11.30 6.64 -7.81
CA SER A 73 11.41 7.89 -7.07
C SER A 73 11.60 9.08 -8.00
N SER A 74 10.89 10.18 -7.74
CA SER A 74 11.13 11.43 -8.48
C SER A 74 12.39 12.17 -8.04
N TYR A 75 12.91 11.90 -6.84
CA TYR A 75 14.17 12.49 -6.37
C TYR A 75 15.36 12.00 -7.21
N ASP A 76 15.37 10.73 -7.63
CA ASP A 76 16.42 10.17 -8.49
C ASP A 76 16.45 10.84 -9.88
N ARG A 77 15.32 11.41 -10.32
CA ARG A 77 15.20 12.15 -11.58
C ARG A 77 15.42 13.65 -11.43
N GLY A 78 15.35 14.17 -10.21
CA GLY A 78 15.47 15.60 -9.93
C GLY A 78 14.24 16.46 -10.32
N ASP A 79 13.12 15.87 -10.73
CA ASP A 79 11.93 16.61 -11.17
C ASP A 79 10.64 16.04 -10.55
N PRO A 80 9.79 16.85 -9.89
CA PRO A 80 8.48 16.42 -9.41
C PRO A 80 7.59 15.86 -10.52
N PHE A 81 6.73 14.91 -10.17
CA PHE A 81 5.75 14.40 -11.13
C PHE A 81 4.50 15.29 -11.15
N GLU A 82 4.07 15.69 -12.35
CA GLU A 82 2.90 16.53 -12.56
C GLU A 82 1.73 15.74 -13.14
N PHE A 83 0.54 15.94 -12.56
CA PHE A 83 -0.71 15.33 -13.06
C PHE A 83 -1.93 16.12 -12.57
N THR A 84 -3.11 15.84 -13.15
CA THR A 84 -4.39 16.38 -12.71
C THR A 84 -5.01 15.49 -11.62
N LEU A 85 -5.21 16.05 -10.44
CA LEU A 85 -5.66 15.32 -9.25
C LEU A 85 -7.13 14.88 -9.36
N GLY A 86 -7.40 13.60 -9.08
CA GLY A 86 -8.76 13.08 -8.94
C GLY A 86 -9.49 12.86 -10.27
N ASN A 87 -8.76 12.78 -11.38
CA ASN A 87 -9.31 12.57 -12.73
C ASN A 87 -8.93 11.21 -13.34
N GLY A 88 -8.43 10.27 -12.53
CA GLY A 88 -8.08 8.92 -12.99
C GLY A 88 -6.78 8.84 -13.81
N GLN A 89 -5.94 9.88 -13.79
CA GLN A 89 -4.65 9.89 -14.50
C GLN A 89 -3.57 9.05 -13.79
N VAL A 90 -3.72 8.83 -12.49
CA VAL A 90 -2.81 8.05 -11.65
C VAL A 90 -3.56 6.94 -10.93
N ILE A 91 -2.84 6.10 -10.19
CA ILE A 91 -3.45 5.05 -9.37
C ILE A 91 -4.47 5.64 -8.38
N LYS A 92 -5.57 4.91 -8.11
CA LYS A 92 -6.67 5.38 -7.26
C LYS A 92 -6.22 5.84 -5.88
N GLY A 93 -5.18 5.20 -5.32
CA GLY A 93 -4.62 5.57 -4.02
C GLY A 93 -3.99 6.96 -3.99
N TRP A 94 -3.43 7.43 -5.11
CA TRP A 94 -2.93 8.82 -5.23
C TRP A 94 -4.08 9.80 -5.43
N ASP A 95 -5.00 9.48 -6.33
CA ASP A 95 -6.18 10.31 -6.61
C ASP A 95 -7.00 10.63 -5.36
N GLN A 96 -7.04 9.70 -4.40
CA GLN A 96 -7.71 9.91 -3.10
C GLN A 96 -6.75 10.39 -2.01
N GLY A 97 -5.54 9.84 -1.95
CA GLY A 97 -4.60 10.07 -0.85
C GLY A 97 -3.99 11.47 -0.81
N LEU A 98 -4.01 12.18 -1.94
CA LEU A 98 -3.40 13.50 -2.09
C LEU A 98 -4.42 14.65 -2.04
N LEU A 99 -5.72 14.34 -2.04
CA LEU A 99 -6.77 15.35 -1.86
C LEU A 99 -6.58 16.10 -0.53
N GLY A 100 -6.77 17.42 -0.60
CA GLY A 100 -6.71 18.29 0.55
C GLY A 100 -5.31 18.49 1.14
N MET A 101 -4.24 18.09 0.43
CA MET A 101 -2.87 18.43 0.84
C MET A 101 -2.62 19.93 0.72
N CYS A 102 -1.95 20.51 1.71
CA CYS A 102 -1.39 21.86 1.60
C CYS A 102 -0.07 21.81 0.82
N VAL A 103 0.24 22.83 0.03
CA VAL A 103 1.58 22.92 -0.58
C VAL A 103 2.66 22.94 0.51
N GLY A 104 3.65 22.07 0.39
CA GLY A 104 4.67 21.76 1.39
C GLY A 104 4.31 20.62 2.34
N GLU A 105 3.06 20.13 2.35
CA GLU A 105 2.66 18.98 3.17
C GLU A 105 3.34 17.69 2.68
N LYS A 106 3.72 16.84 3.64
CA LYS A 106 4.28 15.52 3.40
C LYS A 106 3.35 14.45 3.92
N ARG A 107 3.10 13.41 3.12
CA ARG A 107 2.27 12.26 3.51
C ARG A 107 3.01 10.95 3.28
N LYS A 108 2.62 9.94 4.05
CA LYS A 108 2.91 8.54 3.79
C LYS A 108 1.60 7.84 3.45
N LEU A 109 1.51 7.35 2.22
CA LEU A 109 0.39 6.57 1.73
C LEU A 109 0.75 5.08 1.77
N LYS A 110 -0.13 4.27 2.34
CA LYS A 110 -0.06 2.80 2.23
C LYS A 110 -1.27 2.34 1.42
N ILE A 111 -0.99 1.89 0.20
CA ILE A 111 -1.99 1.70 -0.85
C ILE A 111 -2.20 0.21 -1.08
N PRO A 112 -3.41 -0.33 -0.88
CA PRO A 112 -3.71 -1.73 -1.18
C PRO A 112 -3.63 -1.97 -2.69
N ALA A 113 -3.31 -3.20 -3.10
CA ALA A 113 -3.17 -3.56 -4.52
C ALA A 113 -4.36 -3.10 -5.38
N LYS A 114 -5.60 -3.27 -4.90
CA LYS A 114 -6.84 -2.86 -5.60
C LYS A 114 -6.95 -1.36 -5.90
N MET A 115 -6.15 -0.53 -5.23
CA MET A 115 -6.04 0.92 -5.45
C MET A 115 -4.70 1.34 -6.06
N GLY A 116 -3.81 0.37 -6.33
CA GLY A 116 -2.55 0.48 -7.05
C GLY A 116 -2.62 -0.26 -8.38
N TYR A 117 -1.77 -1.27 -8.55
CA TYR A 117 -1.63 -2.05 -9.79
C TYR A 117 -2.40 -3.39 -9.83
N GLY A 118 -3.21 -3.67 -8.80
CA GLY A 118 -4.06 -4.85 -8.71
C GLY A 118 -3.30 -6.18 -8.73
N GLU A 119 -4.02 -7.26 -9.04
CA GLU A 119 -3.48 -8.62 -9.12
C GLU A 119 -2.45 -8.81 -10.23
N ARG A 120 -2.46 -7.94 -11.25
CA ARG A 120 -1.50 -8.01 -12.36
C ARG A 120 -0.15 -7.38 -12.01
N GLY A 121 -0.13 -6.40 -11.09
CA GLY A 121 1.08 -5.65 -10.77
C GLY A 121 1.59 -4.79 -11.94
N SER A 122 2.85 -4.40 -11.87
CA SER A 122 3.61 -3.77 -12.95
C SER A 122 5.00 -4.42 -13.04
N PRO A 123 5.09 -5.60 -13.67
CA PRO A 123 6.35 -6.34 -13.77
C PRO A 123 7.42 -5.56 -14.55
N PRO A 124 8.72 -5.74 -14.24
CA PRO A 124 9.23 -6.67 -13.23
C PRO A 124 9.28 -6.10 -11.80
N LYS A 125 9.08 -4.78 -11.63
CA LYS A 125 9.36 -4.09 -10.36
C LYS A 125 8.26 -4.23 -9.31
N ILE A 126 7.00 -4.32 -9.75
CA ILE A 126 5.84 -4.38 -8.86
C ILE A 126 5.12 -5.71 -9.11
N PRO A 127 5.19 -6.68 -8.17
CA PRO A 127 4.49 -7.93 -8.32
C PRO A 127 2.97 -7.73 -8.22
N GLY A 128 2.22 -8.73 -8.72
CA GLY A 128 0.77 -8.80 -8.54
C GLY A 128 0.38 -8.83 -7.07
N GLY A 129 -0.73 -8.17 -6.72
CA GLY A 129 -1.24 -8.16 -5.34
C GLY A 129 -0.41 -7.31 -4.36
N ALA A 130 0.59 -6.57 -4.85
CA ALA A 130 1.47 -5.79 -3.98
C ALA A 130 0.75 -4.61 -3.31
N THR A 131 0.94 -4.50 -2.00
CA THR A 131 0.74 -3.25 -1.25
C THR A 131 1.90 -2.30 -1.51
N LEU A 132 1.59 -1.04 -1.79
CA LEU A 132 2.56 0.00 -2.11
C LEU A 132 2.72 0.98 -0.95
N ILE A 133 3.94 1.46 -0.73
CA ILE A 133 4.26 2.52 0.22
C ILE A 133 4.78 3.71 -0.57
N PHE A 134 4.14 4.87 -0.39
CA PHE A 134 4.62 6.13 -0.96
C PHE A 134 4.86 7.14 0.15
N ASP A 135 6.05 7.72 0.19
CA ASP A 135 6.29 8.98 0.88
C ASP A 135 6.19 10.10 -0.17
N THR A 136 5.32 11.09 0.05
CA THR A 136 4.98 12.15 -0.90
C THR A 136 5.15 13.54 -0.29
N GLU A 137 5.42 14.53 -1.13
CA GLU A 137 5.49 15.95 -0.80
C GLU A 137 4.79 16.75 -1.90
N LEU A 138 3.78 17.56 -1.53
CA LEU A 138 3.09 18.43 -2.48
C LEU A 138 3.93 19.68 -2.73
N ILE A 139 4.40 19.87 -3.96
CA ILE A 139 5.31 20.95 -4.34
C ILE A 139 4.56 22.15 -4.91
N ALA A 140 3.53 21.91 -5.71
CA ALA A 140 2.77 22.99 -6.33
C ALA A 140 1.33 22.59 -6.63
N VAL A 141 0.45 23.59 -6.67
CA VAL A 141 -0.94 23.50 -7.16
C VAL A 141 -1.14 24.58 -8.21
N ASN A 142 -1.55 24.20 -9.41
CA ASN A 142 -1.77 25.09 -10.56
C ASN A 142 -0.60 26.04 -10.83
N GLY A 143 0.63 25.53 -10.69
CA GLY A 143 1.87 26.29 -10.91
C GLY A 143 2.33 27.15 -9.72
N LYS A 144 1.52 27.28 -8.66
CA LYS A 144 1.86 28.07 -7.47
C LYS A 144 2.56 27.22 -6.40
N THR A 145 3.56 27.79 -5.74
CA THR A 145 4.34 27.14 -4.66
C THR A 145 4.18 27.88 -3.33
N SER A 146 4.65 27.32 -2.21
CA SER A 146 4.53 27.94 -0.88
C SER A 146 5.31 29.25 -0.73
N GLY A 147 6.36 29.46 -1.53
CA GLY A 147 7.18 30.68 -1.53
C GLY A 147 6.75 31.73 -2.54
N ASP A 148 5.65 31.51 -3.26
CA ASP A 148 5.14 32.46 -4.25
C ASP A 148 4.56 33.70 -3.53
N PRO A 149 5.11 34.91 -3.76
CA PRO A 149 4.65 36.13 -3.09
C PRO A 149 3.20 36.50 -3.42
N SER A 150 2.59 35.92 -4.47
CA SER A 150 1.17 36.11 -4.78
C SER A 150 0.21 35.37 -3.84
N ASN A 151 0.72 34.51 -2.94
CA ASN A 151 -0.09 33.74 -2.00
C ASN A 151 -0.32 34.44 -0.64
N SER A 152 0.16 35.68 -0.46
CA SER A 152 0.03 36.46 0.79
C SER A 152 -1.06 37.56 0.77
N GLU A 153 -1.88 37.65 -0.28
CA GLU A 153 -2.88 38.72 -0.47
C GLU A 153 -4.36 38.28 -0.37
N LEU A 154 -4.65 37.13 0.25
CA LEU A 154 -6.01 36.68 0.58
C LEU A 154 -6.20 36.55 2.09
#